data_AF-A0A2E4YY28-F1
#
_entry.id   AF-A0A2E4YY28-F1
#
_cell.length_a   1.000
_cell.length_b   1.000
_cell.length_c   1.000
_cell.angle_alpha   90.00
_cell.angle_beta   90.00
_cell.angle_gamma   90.00
#
_symmetry.space_group_name_H-M   'P 1'
#
loop_
_entity.id
_entity.type
_entity.pdbx_description
1 polymer ?
#
loop_
_entity_poly.entity_id
_entity_poly.type
_entity_poly.pdbx_seq_one_letter_code
_entity_poly.pdbx_strand_id
1 'polypeptide(L)'
;MNEEDHIHSIGLWRHASSAPSIGGILRSRTEDFRVDEISKHPSLDPRGRFTLIRATLKNWETHRFITKLAQAVGISKQRIWFAGTKDKRAVTSQLFTVDAPVRVVELVGLNDVDIEVIGRTHQKMSLGGHQANRFSIVVRGCCDEHGVPIDSDEAKNRVEEAKKVLSDLCGPNAVPNWVGPQRFGAGRPVTHAVGRALVEDDPMGAINIYVGAEGPHESEEVAAFRAKWRDGCDANDALSDIPKHLNYERMLLERLAQKPEDPWSAIHRLPNSLRTMMIHAVQSGIFNHWLAHRLERGWSLVEPMVGDVVCALDKDGRADRSRAIIAAEHRLDWLAHQCRSGRATITGPLPGTDSTAAEGEPGELEKAVIHNLGLGDLDWSMPHRPSLSPRGGRRAATMVADGLEVTPSPSLSDMSLGERWTDGPSEGERWSREGGCLRFRFELPPGGYATSALREFMQVPTRQYG
;
A
#
# COMPACT_ATOMS: atom_id res chain seq x y z
N MET A 1 0.98 14.16 16.75
CA MET A 1 0.42 12.80 16.92
C MET A 1 1.59 11.86 17.09
N ASN A 2 1.67 11.14 18.21
CA ASN A 2 2.76 10.16 18.42
C ASN A 2 2.53 8.92 17.50
N GLU A 3 3.51 8.01 17.39
CA GLU A 3 3.41 6.86 16.48
C GLU A 3 2.26 5.90 16.87
N GLU A 4 2.01 5.71 18.16
CA GLU A 4 0.92 4.85 18.66
C GLU A 4 -0.45 5.39 18.26
N ASP A 5 -0.71 6.68 18.52
CA ASP A 5 -1.94 7.37 18.12
C ASP A 5 -2.15 7.24 16.61
N HIS A 6 -1.07 7.36 15.82
CA HIS A 6 -1.16 7.20 14.38
C HIS A 6 -1.59 5.78 13.99
N ILE A 7 -0.90 4.75 14.52
CA ILE A 7 -1.19 3.34 14.26
C ILE A 7 -2.64 3.00 14.62
N HIS A 8 -3.10 3.48 15.77
CA HIS A 8 -4.49 3.35 16.19
C HIS A 8 -5.44 4.06 15.23
N SER A 9 -5.14 5.29 14.81
CA SER A 9 -5.99 6.05 13.88
C SER A 9 -6.22 5.32 12.54
N ILE A 10 -5.25 4.53 12.07
CA ILE A 10 -5.33 3.80 10.79
C ILE A 10 -5.67 2.32 10.93
N GLY A 11 -5.95 1.85 12.13
CA GLY A 11 -6.43 0.48 12.35
C GLY A 11 -5.37 -0.60 12.36
N LEU A 12 -4.11 -0.25 12.64
CA LEU A 12 -2.96 -1.17 12.56
C LEU A 12 -2.36 -1.54 13.93
N TRP A 13 -3.14 -1.46 15.02
CA TRP A 13 -2.64 -1.70 16.37
C TRP A 13 -2.58 -3.19 16.78
N ARG A 14 -3.19 -4.09 16.00
CA ARG A 14 -3.17 -5.55 16.26
C ARG A 14 -2.47 -6.34 15.16
N HIS A 15 -1.81 -7.42 15.55
CA HIS A 15 -1.32 -8.45 14.65
C HIS A 15 -2.28 -9.66 14.70
N ALA A 16 -2.32 -10.43 13.63
CA ALA A 16 -3.10 -11.66 13.57
C ALA A 16 -2.35 -12.86 14.16
N SER A 17 -1.03 -12.91 13.94
CA SER A 17 -0.18 -13.94 14.55
C SER A 17 0.16 -13.57 16.00
N SER A 18 -0.08 -14.49 16.93
CA SER A 18 0.41 -14.43 18.31
C SER A 18 1.77 -15.12 18.50
N ALA A 19 2.37 -15.66 17.43
CA ALA A 19 3.69 -16.29 17.51
C ALA A 19 4.79 -15.24 17.76
N PRO A 20 5.93 -15.64 18.37
CA PRO A 20 7.06 -14.73 18.57
C PRO A 20 7.51 -14.11 17.25
N SER A 21 7.70 -12.79 17.23
CA SER A 21 8.11 -12.08 16.02
C SER A 21 9.64 -12.10 15.83
N ILE A 22 10.08 -11.70 14.64
CA ILE A 22 11.50 -11.68 14.26
C ILE A 22 12.16 -10.30 14.25
N GLY A 23 11.39 -9.22 14.45
CA GLY A 23 11.89 -7.87 14.31
C GLY A 23 12.46 -7.61 12.91
N GLY A 24 13.61 -6.93 12.88
CA GLY A 24 14.41 -6.70 11.68
C GLY A 24 14.03 -5.42 10.92
N ILE A 25 14.85 -5.12 9.91
CA ILE A 25 14.70 -3.93 9.06
C ILE A 25 14.65 -4.32 7.59
N LEU A 26 13.88 -3.55 6.81
CA LEU A 26 13.77 -3.67 5.37
C LEU A 26 14.62 -2.61 4.66
N ARG A 27 14.95 -2.88 3.40
CA ARG A 27 15.60 -1.90 2.50
C ARG A 27 16.92 -1.34 3.05
N SER A 28 17.67 -2.13 3.83
CA SER A 28 19.05 -1.79 4.24
C SER A 28 19.94 -1.53 3.01
N ARG A 29 19.63 -2.16 1.88
CA ARG A 29 20.06 -1.73 0.54
C ARG A 29 18.94 -1.96 -0.49
N THR A 30 19.10 -1.38 -1.67
CA THR A 30 18.08 -1.48 -2.74
C THR A 30 17.81 -2.92 -3.17
N GLU A 31 18.84 -3.77 -3.23
CA GLU A 31 18.77 -5.16 -3.67
C GLU A 31 18.09 -6.11 -2.68
N ASP A 32 17.87 -5.65 -1.45
CA ASP A 32 17.14 -6.40 -0.44
C ASP A 32 15.64 -6.38 -0.70
N PHE A 33 15.15 -5.51 -1.58
CA PHE A 33 13.75 -5.46 -1.96
C PHE A 33 13.64 -5.65 -3.47
N ARG A 34 13.31 -6.87 -3.90
CA ARG A 34 13.13 -7.18 -5.33
C ARG A 34 11.67 -7.47 -5.65
N VAL A 35 11.22 -6.93 -6.77
CA VAL A 35 9.84 -7.10 -7.26
C VAL A 35 9.87 -7.45 -8.74
N ASP A 36 9.46 -8.66 -9.08
CA ASP A 36 9.31 -9.13 -10.46
C ASP A 36 7.82 -9.17 -10.82
N GLU A 37 7.43 -8.43 -11.85
CA GLU A 37 6.06 -8.44 -12.34
C GLU A 37 5.75 -9.76 -13.07
N ILE A 38 4.70 -10.43 -12.62
CA ILE A 38 4.14 -11.61 -13.27
C ILE A 38 2.98 -11.13 -14.15
N SER A 39 3.21 -11.13 -15.46
CA SER A 39 2.26 -10.65 -16.47
C SER A 39 2.11 -11.67 -17.58
N LYS A 40 0.92 -11.76 -18.19
CA LYS A 40 0.75 -12.51 -19.43
C LYS A 40 1.54 -11.80 -20.52
N HIS A 41 2.45 -12.52 -21.17
CA HIS A 41 3.18 -11.99 -22.31
C HIS A 41 2.20 -11.66 -23.45
N PRO A 42 2.25 -10.44 -24.01
CA PRO A 42 1.57 -10.15 -25.26
C PRO A 42 1.99 -11.13 -26.35
N SER A 43 1.08 -11.45 -27.27
CA SER A 43 1.42 -12.30 -28.42
C SER A 43 2.54 -11.66 -29.23
N LEU A 44 3.62 -12.40 -29.46
CA LEU A 44 4.77 -11.92 -30.23
C LEU A 44 4.53 -12.12 -31.72
N ASP A 45 4.92 -11.13 -32.50
CA ASP A 45 4.92 -11.15 -33.96
C ASP A 45 6.11 -10.31 -34.45
N PRO A 46 7.07 -10.87 -35.23
CA PRO A 46 8.18 -10.11 -35.80
C PRO A 46 7.76 -8.88 -36.64
N ARG A 47 6.53 -8.87 -37.18
CA ARG A 47 5.92 -7.74 -37.90
C ARG A 47 5.14 -6.79 -36.97
N GLY A 48 5.09 -7.10 -35.68
CA GLY A 48 4.44 -6.31 -34.63
C GLY A 48 4.87 -4.86 -34.64
N ARG A 49 3.95 -3.91 -34.43
CA ARG A 49 4.28 -2.48 -34.45
C ARG A 49 5.21 -2.08 -33.30
N PHE A 50 4.97 -2.58 -32.09
CA PHE A 50 5.66 -2.18 -30.88
C PHE A 50 6.80 -3.14 -30.55
N THR A 51 7.82 -2.63 -29.84
CA THR A 51 8.86 -3.45 -29.22
C THR A 51 8.44 -3.77 -27.79
N LEU A 52 8.43 -5.05 -27.43
CA LEU A 52 8.21 -5.52 -26.06
C LEU A 52 9.57 -5.66 -25.38
N ILE A 53 9.72 -5.00 -24.24
CA ILE A 53 10.91 -5.12 -23.39
C ILE A 53 10.55 -5.56 -21.99
N ARG A 54 11.49 -6.23 -21.32
CA ARG A 54 11.55 -6.31 -19.87
C ARG A 54 12.63 -5.34 -19.40
N ALA A 55 12.26 -4.41 -18.53
CA ALA A 55 13.22 -3.49 -17.94
C ALA A 55 13.37 -3.80 -16.45
N THR A 56 14.61 -3.99 -16.02
CA THR A 56 14.99 -4.13 -14.61
C THR A 56 15.59 -2.81 -14.14
N LEU A 57 14.95 -2.17 -13.17
CA LEU A 57 15.29 -0.85 -12.68
C LEU A 57 15.76 -0.93 -11.23
N LYS A 58 16.91 -0.35 -10.90
CA LYS A 58 17.45 -0.30 -9.53
C LYS A 58 17.40 1.13 -8.98
N ASN A 59 16.58 1.37 -7.95
CA ASN A 59 16.40 2.69 -7.34
C ASN A 59 15.78 3.77 -8.28
N TRP A 60 14.84 3.37 -9.16
CA TRP A 60 14.21 4.24 -10.14
C TRP A 60 12.70 4.33 -9.97
N GLU A 61 12.15 5.53 -10.18
CA GLU A 61 10.72 5.72 -10.38
C GLU A 61 10.34 5.38 -11.83
N THR A 62 9.24 4.64 -12.01
CA THR A 62 8.77 4.22 -13.34
C THR A 62 8.60 5.40 -14.30
N HIS A 63 8.04 6.52 -13.86
CA HIS A 63 7.85 7.70 -14.71
C HIS A 63 9.15 8.41 -15.09
N ARG A 64 10.17 8.37 -14.21
CA ARG A 64 11.51 8.87 -14.51
C ARG A 64 12.16 8.01 -15.61
N PHE A 65 12.05 6.69 -15.50
CA PHE A 65 12.51 5.75 -16.53
C PHE A 65 11.81 6.00 -17.87
N ILE A 66 10.48 6.06 -17.89
CA ILE A 66 9.69 6.34 -19.11
C ILE A 66 10.16 7.64 -19.78
N THR A 67 10.40 8.69 -19.00
CA THR A 67 10.86 9.98 -19.53
C THR A 67 12.23 9.86 -20.20
N LYS A 68 13.18 9.16 -19.55
CA LYS A 68 14.53 8.96 -20.08
C LYS A 68 14.55 8.02 -21.28
N LEU A 69 13.79 6.94 -21.25
CA LEU A 69 13.63 6.03 -22.37
C LEU A 69 13.02 6.75 -23.59
N ALA A 70 11.94 7.50 -23.39
CA ALA A 70 11.29 8.27 -24.45
C ALA A 70 12.25 9.28 -25.10
N GLN A 71 13.05 9.98 -24.30
CA GLN A 71 14.09 10.89 -24.77
C GLN A 71 15.17 10.15 -25.58
N ALA A 72 15.64 9.00 -25.10
CA ALA A 72 16.69 8.22 -25.78
C ALA A 72 16.23 7.66 -27.13
N VAL A 73 14.96 7.25 -27.25
CA VAL A 73 14.42 6.68 -28.50
C VAL A 73 13.75 7.72 -29.41
N GLY A 74 13.64 8.98 -28.98
CA GLY A 74 13.06 10.07 -29.78
C GLY A 74 11.54 10.02 -29.96
N ILE A 75 10.79 9.57 -28.94
CA ILE A 75 9.32 9.51 -28.98
C ILE A 75 8.68 10.26 -27.80
N SER A 76 7.37 10.49 -27.87
CA SER A 76 6.62 11.03 -26.73
C SER A 76 6.40 9.94 -25.66
N LYS A 77 6.42 10.33 -24.37
CA LYS A 77 6.20 9.41 -23.22
C LYS A 77 4.86 8.67 -23.27
N GLN A 78 3.85 9.23 -23.93
CA GLN A 78 2.53 8.61 -24.11
C GLN A 78 2.56 7.39 -25.06
N ARG A 79 3.68 7.16 -25.75
CA ARG A 79 3.93 6.03 -26.66
C ARG A 79 4.70 4.87 -25.99
N ILE A 80 4.69 4.85 -24.66
CA ILE A 80 5.25 3.78 -23.82
C ILE A 80 4.15 3.32 -22.87
N TRP A 81 3.81 2.04 -22.90
CA TRP A 81 2.73 1.45 -22.10
C TRP A 81 3.25 0.35 -21.18
N PHE A 82 2.66 0.23 -19.99
CA PHE A 82 3.05 -0.67 -18.91
C PHE A 82 1.84 -1.00 -18.01
N ALA A 83 1.95 -2.03 -17.16
CA ALA A 83 0.82 -2.51 -16.36
C ALA A 83 0.66 -1.81 -15.00
N GLY A 84 1.71 -1.23 -14.43
CA GLY A 84 1.63 -0.49 -13.18
C GLY A 84 2.98 0.07 -12.73
N THR A 85 2.96 0.99 -11.78
CA THR A 85 4.18 1.50 -11.14
C THR A 85 4.66 0.51 -10.08
N LYS A 86 5.95 0.57 -9.76
CA LYS A 86 6.58 -0.23 -8.70
C LYS A 86 7.32 0.69 -7.74
N ASP A 87 7.72 0.16 -6.59
CA ASP A 87 8.46 0.92 -5.58
C ASP A 87 9.80 1.40 -6.12
N LYS A 88 10.11 2.68 -5.86
CA LYS A 88 11.40 3.27 -6.23
C LYS A 88 12.56 2.59 -5.51
N ARG A 89 12.47 2.44 -4.19
CA ARG A 89 13.55 1.89 -3.32
C ARG A 89 13.57 0.37 -3.38
N ALA A 90 13.76 -0.16 -4.58
CA ALA A 90 13.77 -1.58 -4.90
C ALA A 90 14.54 -1.86 -6.21
N VAL A 91 14.81 -3.14 -6.46
CA VAL A 91 15.12 -3.64 -7.81
C VAL A 91 13.84 -4.20 -8.40
N THR A 92 13.32 -3.57 -9.44
CA THR A 92 12.01 -3.91 -10.01
C THR A 92 12.15 -4.36 -11.45
N SER A 93 11.59 -5.51 -11.82
CA SER A 93 11.54 -5.98 -13.21
C SER A 93 10.10 -6.00 -13.71
N GLN A 94 9.82 -5.34 -14.83
CA GLN A 94 8.49 -5.36 -15.43
C GLN A 94 8.50 -5.18 -16.95
N LEU A 95 7.38 -5.52 -17.58
CA LEU A 95 7.22 -5.39 -19.03
C LEU A 95 6.81 -3.97 -19.44
N PHE A 96 7.31 -3.55 -20.59
CA PHE A 96 6.90 -2.33 -21.28
C PHE A 96 6.71 -2.60 -22.78
N THR A 97 5.72 -1.94 -23.37
CA THR A 97 5.57 -1.86 -24.83
C THR A 97 5.95 -0.47 -25.29
N VAL A 98 6.88 -0.39 -26.24
CA VAL A 98 7.50 0.85 -26.73
C VAL A 98 7.21 1.00 -28.22
N ASP A 99 6.68 2.13 -28.64
CA ASP A 99 6.43 2.43 -30.07
C ASP A 99 7.70 2.91 -30.79
N ALA A 100 8.74 2.08 -30.73
CA ALA A 100 10.03 2.29 -31.39
C ALA A 100 10.57 0.97 -31.98
N PRO A 101 11.41 1.00 -33.03
CA PRO A 101 12.05 -0.19 -33.58
C PRO A 101 13.04 -0.83 -32.58
N VAL A 102 13.15 -2.16 -32.61
CA VAL A 102 14.08 -2.96 -31.78
C VAL A 102 15.50 -2.38 -31.77
N ARG A 103 16.09 -2.14 -32.96
CA ARG A 103 17.44 -1.58 -33.10
C ARG A 103 17.68 -0.24 -32.39
N VAL A 104 16.63 0.54 -32.13
CA VAL A 104 16.73 1.81 -31.41
C VAL A 104 16.68 1.57 -29.90
N VAL A 105 15.81 0.65 -29.48
CA VAL A 105 15.62 0.30 -28.07
C VAL A 105 16.82 -0.46 -27.50
N GLU A 106 17.42 -1.37 -28.27
CA GLU A 106 18.61 -2.14 -27.87
C GLU A 106 19.85 -1.28 -27.61
N LEU A 107 19.93 -0.10 -28.22
CA LEU A 107 21.06 0.82 -28.06
C LEU A 107 20.91 1.73 -26.82
N VAL A 108 19.80 1.65 -26.09
CA VAL A 108 19.55 2.50 -24.93
C VAL A 108 20.37 2.01 -23.74
N GLY A 109 21.45 2.73 -23.44
CA GLY A 109 22.22 2.57 -22.20
C GLY A 109 21.80 3.58 -21.15
N LEU A 110 21.35 3.10 -19.98
CA LEU A 110 21.02 3.92 -18.82
C LEU A 110 21.65 3.30 -17.56
N ASN A 111 22.25 4.11 -16.69
CA ASN A 111 22.81 3.62 -15.44
C ASN A 111 21.72 3.04 -14.53
N ASP A 112 22.04 1.93 -13.86
CA ASP A 112 21.12 1.20 -12.95
C ASP A 112 19.83 0.70 -13.61
N VAL A 113 19.86 0.54 -14.93
CA VAL A 113 18.76 0.06 -15.76
C VAL A 113 19.29 -1.01 -16.71
N ASP A 114 18.63 -2.15 -16.72
CA ASP A 114 18.86 -3.22 -17.67
C ASP A 114 17.62 -3.39 -18.55
N ILE A 115 17.81 -3.45 -19.88
CA ILE A 115 16.73 -3.56 -20.86
C ILE A 115 16.95 -4.83 -21.68
N GLU A 116 16.09 -5.81 -21.45
CA GLU A 116 15.99 -7.03 -22.25
C GLU A 116 14.91 -6.86 -23.32
N VAL A 117 15.29 -6.93 -24.60
CA VAL A 117 14.32 -6.96 -25.69
C VAL A 117 13.79 -8.37 -25.87
N ILE A 118 12.48 -8.55 -25.65
CA ILE A 118 11.81 -9.85 -25.79
C ILE A 118 11.40 -10.10 -27.24
N GLY A 119 10.97 -9.05 -27.95
CA GLY A 119 10.54 -9.15 -29.34
C GLY A 119 9.59 -8.04 -29.75
N ARG A 120 8.77 -8.33 -30.77
CA ARG A 120 7.79 -7.38 -31.31
C ARG A 120 6.36 -7.85 -31.09
N THR A 121 5.42 -6.91 -30.98
CA THR A 121 3.99 -7.20 -30.74
C THR A 121 3.09 -6.12 -31.35
N HIS A 122 1.85 -6.49 -31.67
CA HIS A 122 0.79 -5.54 -32.05
C HIS A 122 -0.01 -5.01 -30.85
N GLN A 123 0.21 -5.55 -29.66
CA GLN A 123 -0.58 -5.23 -28.47
C GLN A 123 0.10 -4.13 -27.64
N LYS A 124 -0.72 -3.24 -27.07
CA LYS A 124 -0.29 -2.31 -26.02
C LYS A 124 -0.55 -2.94 -24.68
N MET A 125 0.31 -2.68 -23.71
CA MET A 125 0.02 -3.05 -22.32
C MET A 125 -1.08 -2.16 -21.74
N SER A 126 -1.97 -2.77 -20.95
CA SER A 126 -3.02 -2.08 -20.22
C SER A 126 -2.66 -1.92 -18.74
N LEU A 127 -3.06 -0.79 -18.16
CA LEU A 127 -2.96 -0.58 -16.71
C LEU A 127 -3.76 -1.65 -15.96
N GLY A 128 -3.17 -2.18 -14.90
CA GLY A 128 -3.75 -3.26 -14.09
C GLY A 128 -3.73 -4.63 -14.76
N GLY A 129 -3.04 -4.80 -15.88
CA GLY A 129 -2.97 -6.07 -16.64
C GLY A 129 -1.96 -7.11 -16.11
N HIS A 130 -1.29 -6.85 -14.98
CA HIS A 130 -0.41 -7.82 -14.34
C HIS A 130 -1.21 -8.78 -13.46
N GLN A 131 -0.76 -10.02 -13.36
CA GLN A 131 -1.43 -11.10 -12.62
C GLN A 131 -0.97 -11.16 -11.17
N ALA A 132 0.31 -10.90 -10.93
CA ALA A 132 0.90 -10.89 -9.59
C ALA A 132 2.20 -10.09 -9.58
N ASN A 133 2.73 -9.85 -8.39
CA ASN A 133 4.08 -9.38 -8.17
C ASN A 133 4.81 -10.42 -7.32
N ARG A 134 5.92 -10.96 -7.83
CA ARG A 134 6.79 -11.86 -7.10
C ARG A 134 7.82 -11.05 -6.32
N PHE A 135 7.84 -11.24 -5.02
CA PHE A 135 8.73 -10.56 -4.10
C PHE A 135 9.89 -11.47 -3.71
N SER A 136 11.08 -10.90 -3.60
CA SER A 136 12.24 -11.50 -2.95
C SER A 136 12.83 -10.44 -2.03
N ILE A 137 12.47 -10.53 -0.75
CA ILE A 137 12.75 -9.50 0.26
C ILE A 137 13.67 -10.08 1.32
N VAL A 138 14.71 -9.34 1.67
CA VAL A 138 15.61 -9.67 2.78
C VAL A 138 15.24 -8.81 3.99
N VAL A 139 14.85 -9.46 5.08
CA VAL A 139 14.74 -8.87 6.42
C VAL A 139 16.11 -9.04 7.08
N ARG A 140 16.74 -7.94 7.49
CA ARG A 140 18.06 -7.98 8.13
C ARG A 140 17.99 -7.65 9.60
N GLY A 141 18.91 -8.21 10.37
CA GLY A 141 19.11 -7.85 11.76
C GLY A 141 17.96 -8.29 12.67
N CYS A 142 17.55 -9.55 12.55
CA CYS A 142 16.46 -10.11 13.34
C CYS A 142 16.74 -10.01 14.85
N CYS A 143 15.72 -9.69 15.62
CA CYS A 143 15.79 -9.61 17.08
C CYS A 143 14.48 -10.05 17.72
N ASP A 144 14.49 -10.30 19.02
CA ASP A 144 13.28 -10.57 19.78
C ASP A 144 12.48 -9.30 20.12
N GLU A 145 11.52 -9.41 21.04
CA GLU A 145 10.68 -8.29 21.53
C GLU A 145 11.41 -7.30 22.44
N HIS A 146 12.57 -7.67 22.95
CA HIS A 146 13.42 -6.83 23.78
C HIS A 146 14.59 -6.23 23.00
N GLY A 147 14.67 -6.48 21.68
CA GLY A 147 15.75 -6.01 20.82
C GLY A 147 17.02 -6.86 20.91
N VAL A 148 16.96 -8.02 21.57
CA VAL A 148 18.10 -8.95 21.66
C VAL A 148 18.26 -9.66 20.31
N PRO A 149 19.45 -9.65 19.69
CA PRO A 149 19.67 -10.31 18.42
C PRO A 149 19.37 -11.81 18.49
N ILE A 150 18.64 -12.31 17.49
CA ILE A 150 18.37 -13.74 17.30
C ILE A 150 19.02 -14.19 16.00
N ASP A 151 19.51 -15.42 15.95
CA ASP A 151 20.16 -15.94 14.74
C ASP A 151 19.14 -16.29 13.64
N SER A 152 19.64 -16.66 12.46
CA SER A 152 18.77 -16.93 11.30
C SER A 152 17.96 -18.22 11.44
N ASP A 153 18.42 -19.19 12.24
CA ASP A 153 17.72 -20.46 12.43
C ASP A 153 16.57 -20.27 13.44
N GLU A 154 16.82 -19.56 14.54
CA GLU A 154 15.78 -19.15 15.48
C GLU A 154 14.72 -18.27 14.79
N ALA A 155 15.15 -17.23 14.06
CA ALA A 155 14.24 -16.37 13.32
C ALA A 155 13.39 -17.18 12.33
N LYS A 156 13.97 -18.15 11.63
CA LYS A 156 13.23 -19.02 10.70
C LYS A 156 12.20 -19.87 11.44
N ASN A 157 12.54 -20.45 12.58
CA ASN A 157 11.61 -21.24 13.39
C ASN A 157 10.39 -20.42 13.84
N ARG A 158 10.63 -19.19 14.33
CA ARG A 158 9.57 -18.23 14.69
C ARG A 158 8.63 -17.92 13.51
N VAL A 159 9.19 -17.78 12.30
CA VAL A 159 8.37 -17.58 11.09
C VAL A 159 7.54 -18.81 10.74
N GLU A 160 8.08 -20.02 10.86
CA GLU A 160 7.31 -21.25 10.63
C GLU A 160 6.20 -21.45 11.68
N GLU A 161 6.40 -21.02 12.92
CA GLU A 161 5.33 -20.96 13.93
C GLU A 161 4.24 -19.96 13.55
N ALA A 162 4.62 -18.73 13.16
CA ALA A 162 3.67 -17.73 12.69
C ALA A 162 2.88 -18.20 11.47
N LYS A 163 3.52 -18.90 10.52
CA LYS A 163 2.85 -19.50 9.35
C LYS A 163 1.76 -20.50 9.74
N LYS A 164 1.96 -21.28 10.80
CA LYS A 164 0.94 -22.22 11.31
C LYS A 164 -0.27 -21.46 11.85
N VAL A 165 -0.03 -20.47 12.73
CA VAL A 165 -1.10 -19.63 13.31
C VAL A 165 -1.89 -18.92 12.20
N LEU A 166 -1.20 -18.34 11.23
CA LEU A 166 -1.83 -17.66 10.10
C LEU A 166 -2.61 -18.62 9.19
N SER A 167 -2.11 -19.85 9.00
CA SER A 167 -2.82 -20.86 8.20
C SER A 167 -4.16 -21.24 8.81
N ASP A 168 -4.25 -21.38 10.13
CA ASP A 168 -5.50 -21.71 10.81
C ASP A 168 -6.51 -20.55 10.73
N LEU A 169 -6.02 -19.32 10.83
CA LEU A 169 -6.85 -18.12 10.85
C LEU A 169 -7.29 -17.65 9.46
N CYS A 170 -6.39 -17.68 8.48
CA CYS A 170 -6.55 -17.07 7.15
C CYS A 170 -6.71 -18.11 6.02
N GLY A 171 -6.42 -19.38 6.29
CA GLY A 171 -6.28 -20.41 5.28
C GLY A 171 -4.83 -20.58 4.79
N PRO A 172 -4.58 -21.62 3.98
CA PRO A 172 -3.23 -21.99 3.57
C PRO A 172 -2.57 -20.87 2.74
N ASN A 173 -1.31 -20.58 3.05
CA ASN A 173 -0.49 -19.54 2.39
C ASN A 173 -1.17 -18.16 2.34
N ALA A 174 -2.02 -17.84 3.32
CA ALA A 174 -2.71 -16.56 3.38
C ALA A 174 -2.33 -15.74 4.62
N VAL A 175 -2.45 -14.44 4.47
CA VAL A 175 -2.23 -13.45 5.55
C VAL A 175 -3.40 -12.47 5.57
N PRO A 176 -3.67 -11.78 6.68
CA PRO A 176 -4.67 -10.73 6.71
C PRO A 176 -4.32 -9.61 5.73
N ASN A 177 -5.32 -9.11 5.01
CA ASN A 177 -5.13 -8.18 3.89
C ASN A 177 -5.12 -6.70 4.34
N TRP A 178 -4.34 -6.40 5.37
CA TRP A 178 -4.16 -5.05 5.90
C TRP A 178 -3.81 -4.04 4.82
N VAL A 179 -4.36 -2.83 4.93
CA VAL A 179 -3.89 -1.70 4.14
C VAL A 179 -2.72 -1.05 4.87
N GLY A 180 -1.54 -1.09 4.26
CA GLY A 180 -0.30 -0.61 4.88
C GLY A 180 -0.24 0.92 5.08
N PRO A 181 0.65 1.39 5.97
CA PRO A 181 0.79 2.82 6.34
C PRO A 181 1.09 3.72 5.14
N GLN A 182 1.69 3.19 4.07
CA GLN A 182 1.99 3.94 2.84
C GLN A 182 0.72 4.51 2.19
N ARG A 183 -0.44 3.85 2.33
CA ARG A 183 -1.73 4.35 1.82
C ARG A 183 -2.24 5.58 2.58
N PHE A 184 -1.76 5.79 3.80
CA PHE A 184 -2.11 6.89 4.68
C PHE A 184 -1.08 8.04 4.60
N GLY A 185 0.04 7.81 3.93
CA GLY A 185 1.09 8.79 3.64
C GLY A 185 2.41 8.40 4.30
N ALA A 186 3.32 7.78 3.53
CA ALA A 186 4.57 7.21 4.05
C ALA A 186 5.50 8.20 4.78
N GLY A 187 5.63 9.43 4.26
CA GLY A 187 6.45 10.48 4.90
C GLY A 187 5.66 11.46 5.75
N ARG A 188 4.33 11.46 5.61
CA ARG A 188 3.43 12.35 6.33
C ARG A 188 2.04 11.71 6.42
N PRO A 189 1.71 11.06 7.55
CA PRO A 189 0.54 10.20 7.66
C PRO A 189 -0.75 10.99 7.89
N VAL A 190 -1.11 11.85 6.93
CA VAL A 190 -2.25 12.78 7.05
C VAL A 190 -3.37 12.48 6.06
N THR A 191 -3.17 11.52 5.16
CA THR A 191 -4.03 11.33 3.99
C THR A 191 -5.47 10.98 4.38
N HIS A 192 -5.65 10.13 5.40
CA HIS A 192 -6.97 9.81 5.96
C HIS A 192 -7.56 10.96 6.78
N ALA A 193 -6.74 11.71 7.52
CA ALA A 193 -7.22 12.86 8.29
C ALA A 193 -7.76 13.96 7.37
N VAL A 194 -7.08 14.24 6.26
CA VAL A 194 -7.58 15.15 5.22
C VAL A 194 -8.82 14.57 4.56
N GLY A 195 -8.82 13.28 4.22
CA GLY A 195 -9.98 12.61 3.66
C GLY A 195 -11.22 12.68 4.56
N ARG A 196 -11.01 12.57 5.88
CA ARG A 196 -12.06 12.68 6.90
C ARG A 196 -12.72 14.05 6.87
N ALA A 197 -11.92 15.11 6.94
CA ALA A 197 -12.43 16.48 6.85
C ALA A 197 -13.19 16.71 5.52
N LEU A 198 -12.73 16.13 4.41
CA LEU A 198 -13.43 16.22 3.13
C LEU A 198 -14.80 15.52 3.12
N VAL A 199 -14.93 14.36 3.76
CA VAL A 199 -16.23 13.66 3.83
C VAL A 199 -17.18 14.33 4.83
N GLU A 200 -16.66 14.95 5.88
CA GLU A 200 -17.43 15.72 6.87
C GLU A 200 -17.80 17.14 6.38
N ASP A 201 -17.61 17.45 5.10
CA ASP A 201 -17.85 18.77 4.47
C ASP A 201 -17.08 19.94 5.13
N ASP A 202 -15.90 19.65 5.69
CA ASP A 202 -14.96 20.62 6.28
C ASP A 202 -13.73 20.85 5.39
N PRO A 203 -13.84 21.67 4.32
CA PRO A 203 -12.72 21.96 3.43
C PRO A 203 -11.61 22.77 4.11
N MET A 204 -11.92 23.58 5.13
CA MET A 204 -10.90 24.36 5.84
C MET A 204 -10.08 23.46 6.77
N GLY A 205 -10.72 22.54 7.50
CA GLY A 205 -10.01 21.50 8.25
C GLY A 205 -9.12 20.67 7.33
N ALA A 206 -9.61 20.29 6.15
CA ALA A 206 -8.81 19.57 5.16
C ALA A 206 -7.57 20.36 4.72
N ILE A 207 -7.71 21.66 4.41
CA ILE A 207 -6.58 22.54 4.07
C ILE A 207 -5.63 22.69 5.26
N ASN A 208 -6.16 22.91 6.46
CA ASN A 208 -5.36 23.10 7.67
C ASN A 208 -4.51 21.88 7.98
N ILE A 209 -5.07 20.67 7.87
CA ILE A 209 -4.33 19.43 8.04
C ILE A 209 -3.32 19.27 6.90
N TYR A 210 -3.72 19.48 5.64
CA TYR A 210 -2.83 19.26 4.50
C TYR A 210 -1.66 20.25 4.47
N VAL A 211 -1.85 21.52 4.85
CA VAL A 211 -0.79 22.54 4.88
C VAL A 211 -0.03 22.52 6.19
N GLY A 212 -0.70 22.35 7.33
CA GLY A 212 -0.11 22.55 8.65
C GLY A 212 0.43 21.31 9.34
N ALA A 213 0.01 20.09 8.99
CA ALA A 213 0.45 18.91 9.73
C ALA A 213 1.94 18.59 9.50
N GLU A 214 2.66 18.32 10.60
CA GLU A 214 4.09 18.02 10.65
C GLU A 214 4.43 16.64 10.07
N GLY A 215 5.67 16.50 9.59
CA GLY A 215 6.27 15.22 9.20
C GLY A 215 7.48 14.88 10.07
N PRO A 216 7.78 13.59 10.30
CA PRO A 216 8.89 13.16 11.17
C PRO A 216 10.30 13.55 10.67
N HIS A 217 10.46 13.84 9.37
CA HIS A 217 11.75 14.14 8.74
C HIS A 217 11.66 15.36 7.80
N GLU A 218 10.99 16.43 8.23
CA GLU A 218 10.93 17.67 7.46
C GLU A 218 12.11 18.59 7.74
N SER A 219 12.50 19.42 6.76
CA SER A 219 13.55 20.42 6.95
C SER A 219 13.09 21.53 7.89
N GLU A 220 14.02 22.21 8.54
CA GLU A 220 13.71 23.35 9.43
C GLU A 220 12.85 24.42 8.73
N GLU A 221 13.13 24.68 7.45
CA GLU A 221 12.35 25.61 6.61
C GLU A 221 10.88 25.18 6.49
N VAL A 222 10.63 23.88 6.25
CA VAL A 222 9.27 23.34 6.12
C VAL A 222 8.57 23.34 7.48
N ALA A 223 9.26 22.92 8.54
CA ALA A 223 8.71 22.94 9.89
C ALA A 223 8.26 24.35 10.31
N ALA A 224 9.11 25.36 10.06
CA ALA A 224 8.81 26.76 10.36
C ALA A 224 7.60 27.26 9.56
N PHE A 225 7.53 26.98 8.26
CA PHE A 225 6.38 27.33 7.42
C PHE A 225 5.08 26.71 7.94
N ARG A 226 5.09 25.42 8.30
CA ARG A 226 3.90 24.72 8.81
C ARG A 226 3.49 25.25 10.19
N ALA A 227 4.45 25.55 11.07
CA ALA A 227 4.20 26.17 12.36
C ALA A 227 3.52 27.53 12.19
N LYS A 228 4.05 28.39 11.32
CA LYS A 228 3.47 29.69 10.99
C LYS A 228 2.01 29.58 10.55
N TRP A 229 1.70 28.60 9.69
CA TRP A 229 0.32 28.32 9.27
C TRP A 229 -0.58 27.90 10.43
N ARG A 230 -0.10 27.01 11.31
CA ARG A 230 -0.87 26.56 12.49
C ARG A 230 -1.10 27.68 13.51
N ASP A 231 -0.20 28.64 13.60
CA ASP A 231 -0.32 29.83 14.46
C ASP A 231 -1.35 30.85 13.93
N GLY A 232 -2.00 30.56 12.80
CA GLY A 232 -3.12 31.32 12.28
C GLY A 232 -2.73 32.44 11.31
N CYS A 233 -1.57 32.35 10.65
CA CYS A 233 -1.24 33.28 9.59
C CYS A 233 -2.24 33.19 8.42
N ASP A 234 -2.46 34.30 7.72
CA ASP A 234 -3.32 34.29 6.54
C ASP A 234 -2.61 33.69 5.31
N ALA A 235 -3.40 33.34 4.29
CA ALA A 235 -2.87 32.65 3.12
C ALA A 235 -1.82 33.46 2.33
N ASN A 236 -1.89 34.80 2.32
CA ASN A 236 -0.87 35.63 1.65
C ASN A 236 0.45 35.61 2.42
N ASP A 237 0.37 35.69 3.75
CA ASP A 237 1.54 35.62 4.63
C ASP A 237 2.18 34.22 4.63
N ALA A 238 1.38 33.15 4.48
CA ALA A 238 1.90 31.80 4.26
C ALA A 238 2.62 31.67 2.90
N LEU A 239 2.13 32.36 1.86
CA LEU A 239 2.68 32.28 0.51
C LEU A 239 4.06 32.93 0.36
N SER A 240 4.42 33.90 1.21
CA SER A 240 5.74 34.53 1.17
C SER A 240 6.86 33.56 1.57
N ASP A 241 6.55 32.65 2.50
CA ASP A 241 7.55 31.81 3.16
C ASP A 241 7.47 30.35 2.71
N ILE A 242 6.50 30.00 1.87
CA ILE A 242 6.31 28.61 1.44
C ILE A 242 7.49 28.11 0.59
N PRO A 243 8.11 26.98 0.98
CA PRO A 243 9.20 26.37 0.22
C PRO A 243 8.82 26.04 -1.23
N LYS A 244 9.79 26.16 -2.15
CA LYS A 244 9.55 26.02 -3.61
C LYS A 244 9.02 24.65 -4.03
N HIS A 245 9.32 23.61 -3.28
CA HIS A 245 8.96 22.23 -3.62
C HIS A 245 7.54 21.82 -3.15
N LEU A 246 6.90 22.61 -2.27
CA LEU A 246 5.55 22.35 -1.75
C LEU A 246 4.47 22.85 -2.73
N ASN A 247 4.42 22.23 -3.91
CA ASN A 247 3.56 22.67 -5.01
C ASN A 247 2.06 22.56 -4.68
N TYR A 248 1.63 21.49 -4.01
CA TYR A 248 0.21 21.31 -3.71
C TYR A 248 -0.26 22.24 -2.58
N GLU A 249 0.55 22.40 -1.52
CA GLU A 249 0.28 23.40 -0.49
C GLU A 249 0.20 24.81 -1.08
N ARG A 250 1.13 25.16 -1.98
CA ARG A 250 1.09 26.45 -2.70
C ARG A 250 -0.19 26.61 -3.49
N MET A 251 -0.59 25.61 -4.27
CA MET A 251 -1.83 25.63 -5.06
C MET A 251 -3.08 25.85 -4.19
N LEU A 252 -3.12 25.27 -2.99
CA LEU A 252 -4.21 25.49 -2.04
C LEU A 252 -4.21 26.93 -1.53
N LEU A 253 -3.07 27.41 -1.04
CA LEU A 253 -2.92 28.74 -0.46
C LEU A 253 -3.16 29.86 -1.48
N GLU A 254 -2.65 29.74 -2.71
CA GLU A 254 -2.90 30.70 -3.79
C GLU A 254 -4.40 30.87 -4.06
N ARG A 255 -5.14 29.77 -4.04
CA ARG A 255 -6.59 29.84 -4.28
C ARG A 255 -7.34 30.36 -3.06
N LEU A 256 -6.93 29.97 -1.86
CA LEU A 256 -7.52 30.45 -0.62
C LEU A 256 -7.30 31.95 -0.42
N ALA A 257 -6.13 32.48 -0.77
CA ALA A 257 -5.83 33.91 -0.75
C ALA A 257 -6.73 34.70 -1.72
N GLN A 258 -7.09 34.12 -2.86
CA GLN A 258 -7.98 34.75 -3.84
C GLN A 258 -9.46 34.70 -3.44
N LYS A 259 -9.88 33.65 -2.73
CA LYS A 259 -11.28 33.36 -2.38
C LYS A 259 -11.37 32.73 -0.98
N PRO A 260 -11.12 33.50 0.09
CA PRO A 260 -11.15 33.00 1.46
C PRO A 260 -12.54 32.49 1.88
N GLU A 261 -13.60 32.99 1.25
CA GLU A 261 -15.00 32.60 1.47
C GLU A 261 -15.38 31.25 0.83
N ASP A 262 -14.56 30.73 -0.09
CA ASP A 262 -14.80 29.45 -0.79
C ASP A 262 -13.57 28.52 -0.72
N PRO A 263 -13.33 27.90 0.44
CA PRO A 263 -12.23 26.94 0.65
C PRO A 263 -12.33 25.71 -0.25
N TRP A 264 -13.55 25.32 -0.61
CA TRP A 264 -13.78 24.23 -1.55
C TRP A 264 -13.12 24.51 -2.90
N SER A 265 -13.13 25.77 -3.37
CA SER A 265 -12.44 26.11 -4.61
C SER A 265 -10.93 25.85 -4.57
N ALA A 266 -10.29 25.93 -3.40
CA ALA A 266 -8.88 25.56 -3.22
C ALA A 266 -8.70 24.04 -3.33
N ILE A 267 -9.51 23.24 -2.62
CA ILE A 267 -9.50 21.78 -2.75
C ILE A 267 -9.69 21.35 -4.23
N HIS A 268 -10.55 22.05 -4.98
CA HIS A 268 -10.78 21.74 -6.40
C HIS A 268 -9.56 21.95 -7.31
N ARG A 269 -8.55 22.71 -6.87
CA ARG A 269 -7.27 22.85 -7.60
C ARG A 269 -6.42 21.59 -7.54
N LEU A 270 -6.54 20.79 -6.49
CA LEU A 270 -5.80 19.53 -6.38
C LEU A 270 -6.21 18.58 -7.52
N PRO A 271 -5.30 17.71 -8.01
CA PRO A 271 -5.67 16.67 -8.96
C PRO A 271 -6.80 15.78 -8.43
N ASN A 272 -7.72 15.37 -9.30
CA ASN A 272 -8.84 14.53 -8.88
C ASN A 272 -8.38 13.21 -8.23
N SER A 273 -7.31 12.61 -8.77
CA SER A 273 -6.69 11.39 -8.22
C SER A 273 -6.24 11.57 -6.77
N LEU A 274 -5.69 12.74 -6.41
CA LEU A 274 -5.24 13.05 -5.06
C LEU A 274 -6.43 13.19 -4.09
N ARG A 275 -7.48 13.91 -4.50
CA ARG A 275 -8.71 14.04 -3.69
C ARG A 275 -9.40 12.69 -3.45
N THR A 276 -9.56 11.90 -4.50
CA THR A 276 -10.17 10.56 -4.39
C THR A 276 -9.31 9.63 -3.53
N MET A 277 -7.98 9.72 -3.61
CA MET A 277 -7.08 8.94 -2.76
C MET A 277 -7.28 9.26 -1.26
N MET A 278 -7.49 10.53 -0.89
CA MET A 278 -7.74 10.93 0.49
C MET A 278 -9.01 10.27 1.04
N ILE A 279 -10.10 10.28 0.27
CA ILE A 279 -11.37 9.63 0.64
C ILE A 279 -11.20 8.12 0.74
N HIS A 280 -10.48 7.50 -0.21
CA HIS A 280 -10.20 6.07 -0.15
C HIS A 280 -9.30 5.68 1.04
N ALA A 281 -8.50 6.59 1.58
CA ALA A 281 -7.72 6.34 2.79
C ALA A 281 -8.64 6.24 4.02
N VAL A 282 -9.73 7.03 4.10
CA VAL A 282 -10.76 6.88 5.15
C VAL A 282 -11.39 5.49 5.08
N GLN A 283 -11.84 5.06 3.90
CA GLN A 283 -12.41 3.72 3.71
C GLN A 283 -11.41 2.61 4.09
N SER A 284 -10.13 2.81 3.78
CA SER A 284 -9.06 1.87 4.15
C SER A 284 -8.86 1.78 5.66
N GLY A 285 -8.99 2.92 6.37
CA GLY A 285 -8.99 2.97 7.83
C GLY A 285 -10.16 2.18 8.42
N ILE A 286 -11.39 2.40 7.92
CA ILE A 286 -12.58 1.65 8.35
C ILE A 286 -12.38 0.14 8.18
N PHE A 287 -11.86 -0.29 7.02
CA PHE A 287 -11.54 -1.70 6.77
C PHE A 287 -10.50 -2.26 7.74
N ASN A 288 -9.41 -1.52 8.00
CA ASN A 288 -8.39 -1.95 8.95
C ASN A 288 -8.97 -2.09 10.38
N HIS A 289 -9.76 -1.11 10.84
CA HIS A 289 -10.44 -1.20 12.13
C HIS A 289 -11.40 -2.39 12.21
N TRP A 290 -12.18 -2.64 11.16
CA TRP A 290 -13.03 -3.83 11.06
C TRP A 290 -12.22 -5.13 11.18
N LEU A 291 -11.10 -5.24 10.47
CA LEU A 291 -10.24 -6.42 10.50
C LEU A 291 -9.63 -6.63 11.90
N ALA A 292 -9.15 -5.55 12.54
CA ALA A 292 -8.61 -5.60 13.90
C ALA A 292 -9.65 -6.04 14.93
N HIS A 293 -10.87 -5.51 14.86
CA HIS A 293 -11.95 -5.86 15.78
C HIS A 293 -12.56 -7.25 15.51
N ARG A 294 -12.51 -7.74 14.27
CA ARG A 294 -12.84 -9.13 13.94
C ARG A 294 -11.85 -10.09 14.60
N LEU A 295 -10.57 -9.81 14.45
CA LEU A 295 -9.49 -10.60 15.07
C LEU A 295 -9.56 -10.58 16.61
N GLU A 296 -9.87 -9.42 17.19
CA GLU A 296 -10.04 -9.27 18.64
C GLU A 296 -11.16 -10.16 19.21
N ARG A 297 -12.19 -10.46 18.42
CA ARG A 297 -13.28 -11.38 18.80
C ARG A 297 -12.92 -12.85 18.60
N GLY A 298 -11.71 -13.15 18.11
CA GLY A 298 -11.29 -14.51 17.77
C GLY A 298 -12.02 -15.10 16.56
N TRP A 299 -12.65 -14.26 15.73
CA TRP A 299 -13.39 -14.72 14.56
C TRP A 299 -12.45 -15.09 13.43
N SER A 300 -12.71 -16.24 12.80
CA SER A 300 -11.94 -16.72 11.64
C SER A 300 -12.01 -15.74 10.47
N LEU A 301 -10.92 -15.67 9.69
CA LEU A 301 -10.88 -14.94 8.41
C LEU A 301 -11.09 -15.87 7.20
N VAL A 302 -11.20 -17.17 7.42
CA VAL A 302 -11.43 -18.19 6.37
C VAL A 302 -12.73 -18.98 6.56
N GLU A 303 -13.31 -18.97 7.76
CA GLU A 303 -14.60 -19.61 8.06
C GLU A 303 -15.68 -18.54 8.25
N PRO A 304 -16.61 -18.37 7.30
CA PRO A 304 -17.69 -17.40 7.39
C PRO A 304 -18.69 -17.74 8.51
N MET A 305 -19.22 -16.69 9.14
CA MET A 305 -20.34 -16.76 10.08
C MET A 305 -21.63 -16.33 9.39
N VAL A 306 -22.80 -16.67 9.96
CA VAL A 306 -24.08 -16.15 9.44
C VAL A 306 -24.05 -14.62 9.42
N GLY A 307 -24.41 -14.03 8.29
CA GLY A 307 -24.41 -12.59 8.06
C GLY A 307 -23.11 -12.03 7.46
N ASP A 308 -22.01 -12.79 7.41
CA ASP A 308 -20.79 -12.35 6.73
C ASP A 308 -21.04 -12.12 5.24
N VAL A 309 -20.43 -11.09 4.66
CA VAL A 309 -20.41 -10.90 3.20
C VAL A 309 -19.20 -11.61 2.62
N VAL A 310 -19.46 -12.62 1.81
CA VAL A 310 -18.46 -13.42 1.10
C VAL A 310 -18.48 -13.06 -0.38
N CYS A 311 -17.32 -12.77 -0.95
CA CYS A 311 -17.17 -12.53 -2.39
C CYS A 311 -16.39 -13.65 -3.05
N ALA A 312 -16.79 -14.03 -4.27
CA ALA A 312 -15.95 -14.84 -5.12
C ALA A 312 -14.64 -14.10 -5.45
N LEU A 313 -13.54 -14.84 -5.57
CA LEU A 313 -12.27 -14.31 -6.05
C LEU A 313 -12.20 -14.48 -7.57
N ASP A 314 -11.81 -13.41 -8.27
CA ASP A 314 -11.50 -13.51 -9.69
C ASP A 314 -10.15 -14.22 -9.92
N LYS A 315 -9.82 -14.46 -11.20
CA LYS A 315 -8.57 -15.11 -11.62
C LYS A 315 -7.30 -14.38 -11.15
N ASP A 316 -7.42 -13.11 -10.79
CA ASP A 316 -6.32 -12.24 -10.35
C ASP A 316 -6.36 -12.07 -8.81
N GLY A 317 -7.16 -12.86 -8.10
CA GLY A 317 -7.25 -12.88 -6.64
C GLY A 317 -8.00 -11.69 -6.03
N ARG A 318 -8.79 -10.96 -6.82
CA ARG A 318 -9.57 -9.82 -6.33
C ARG A 318 -11.00 -10.24 -6.00
N ALA A 319 -11.57 -9.65 -4.96
CA ALA A 319 -12.97 -9.87 -4.60
C ALA A 319 -13.91 -9.30 -5.67
N ASP A 320 -14.66 -10.17 -6.34
CA ASP A 320 -15.71 -9.80 -7.28
C ASP A 320 -16.97 -9.35 -6.52
N ARG A 321 -17.08 -8.03 -6.37
CA ARG A 321 -18.18 -7.36 -5.67
C ARG A 321 -19.55 -7.60 -6.31
N SER A 322 -19.60 -7.91 -7.61
CA SER A 322 -20.87 -8.19 -8.29
C SER A 322 -21.49 -9.53 -7.87
N ARG A 323 -20.70 -10.37 -7.21
CA ARG A 323 -21.07 -11.71 -6.72
C ARG A 323 -20.96 -11.81 -5.20
N ALA A 324 -21.22 -10.71 -4.49
CA ALA A 324 -21.28 -10.71 -3.04
C ALA A 324 -22.47 -11.56 -2.55
N ILE A 325 -22.23 -12.43 -1.58
CA ILE A 325 -23.22 -13.32 -0.98
C ILE A 325 -23.21 -13.07 0.54
N ILE A 326 -24.38 -12.81 1.12
CA ILE A 326 -24.55 -12.81 2.57
C ILE A 326 -24.66 -14.27 3.01
N ALA A 327 -23.79 -14.68 3.92
CA ALA A 327 -23.70 -16.03 4.43
C ALA A 327 -24.96 -16.39 5.24
N ALA A 328 -25.63 -17.46 4.84
CA ALA A 328 -26.78 -18.01 5.55
C ALA A 328 -26.43 -19.41 6.06
N GLU A 329 -27.09 -19.85 7.13
CA GLU A 329 -26.80 -21.11 7.84
C GLU A 329 -26.66 -22.32 6.88
N HIS A 330 -27.64 -22.51 5.98
CA HIS A 330 -27.64 -23.61 5.00
C HIS A 330 -26.51 -23.58 3.96
N ARG A 331 -25.70 -22.51 3.89
CA ARG A 331 -24.56 -22.37 2.95
C ARG A 331 -23.20 -22.27 3.63
N LEU A 332 -23.13 -22.27 4.97
CA LEU A 332 -21.88 -22.03 5.69
C LEU A 332 -20.80 -23.04 5.32
N ASP A 333 -21.10 -24.34 5.34
CA ASP A 333 -20.12 -25.37 5.01
C ASP A 333 -19.58 -25.23 3.58
N TRP A 334 -20.46 -24.90 2.63
CA TRP A 334 -20.07 -24.67 1.25
C TRP A 334 -19.21 -23.41 1.10
N LEU A 335 -19.58 -22.31 1.76
CA LEU A 335 -18.82 -21.06 1.74
C LEU A 335 -17.45 -21.23 2.40
N ALA A 336 -17.39 -21.90 3.56
CA ALA A 336 -16.15 -22.24 4.24
C ALA A 336 -15.23 -23.07 3.34
N HIS A 337 -15.77 -24.07 2.62
CA HIS A 337 -15.01 -24.82 1.62
C HIS A 337 -14.50 -23.94 0.47
N GLN A 338 -15.32 -23.01 -0.06
CA GLN A 338 -14.87 -22.07 -1.10
C GLN A 338 -13.77 -21.13 -0.59
N CYS A 339 -13.85 -20.68 0.66
CA CYS A 339 -12.84 -19.82 1.29
C CYS A 339 -11.53 -20.57 1.52
N ARG A 340 -11.57 -21.78 2.12
CA ARG A 340 -10.37 -22.61 2.32
C ARG A 340 -9.69 -23.01 1.01
N SER A 341 -10.44 -23.15 -0.08
CA SER A 341 -9.90 -23.45 -1.41
C SER A 341 -9.43 -22.21 -2.19
N GLY A 342 -9.51 -21.01 -1.61
CA GLY A 342 -9.05 -19.77 -2.24
C GLY A 342 -9.93 -19.31 -3.41
N ARG A 343 -11.19 -19.75 -3.48
CA ARG A 343 -12.15 -19.35 -4.53
C ARG A 343 -13.11 -18.24 -4.08
N ALA A 344 -13.22 -18.04 -2.77
CA ALA A 344 -14.00 -17.00 -2.15
C ALA A 344 -13.26 -16.43 -0.95
N THR A 345 -13.72 -15.28 -0.44
CA THR A 345 -13.11 -14.63 0.72
C THR A 345 -14.18 -13.92 1.54
N ILE A 346 -14.07 -13.97 2.86
CA ILE A 346 -14.79 -13.06 3.75
C ILE A 346 -14.31 -11.65 3.42
N THR A 347 -15.21 -10.69 3.43
CA THR A 347 -14.87 -9.30 3.10
C THR A 347 -15.22 -8.35 4.23
N GLY A 348 -14.51 -7.22 4.30
CA GLY A 348 -14.84 -6.09 5.17
C GLY A 348 -15.40 -4.90 4.37
N PRO A 349 -16.01 -3.93 5.06
CA PRO A 349 -16.72 -2.82 4.44
C PRO A 349 -15.77 -1.77 3.87
N LEU A 350 -16.12 -1.23 2.70
CA LEU A 350 -15.61 0.04 2.17
C LEU A 350 -16.82 0.95 1.92
N PRO A 351 -17.27 1.76 2.90
CA PRO A 351 -18.52 2.50 2.81
C PRO A 351 -18.59 3.44 1.60
N GLY A 352 -19.78 3.57 1.01
CA GLY A 352 -20.02 4.33 -0.21
C GLY A 352 -21.45 4.16 -0.68
N THR A 353 -21.81 4.79 -1.81
CA THR A 353 -23.19 4.82 -2.33
C THR A 353 -23.78 3.45 -2.68
N ASP A 354 -22.93 2.45 -2.96
CA ASP A 354 -23.32 1.12 -3.42
C ASP A 354 -22.50 0.05 -2.67
N SER A 355 -22.71 -0.03 -1.35
CA SER A 355 -21.99 -0.96 -0.46
C SER A 355 -22.94 -1.98 0.15
N THR A 356 -22.61 -3.26 -0.02
CA THR A 356 -23.31 -4.36 0.66
C THR A 356 -22.86 -4.41 2.12
N ALA A 357 -23.80 -4.25 3.06
CA ALA A 357 -23.54 -4.41 4.48
C ALA A 357 -23.64 -5.89 4.88
N ALA A 358 -22.84 -6.28 5.87
CA ALA A 358 -23.07 -7.55 6.56
C ALA A 358 -24.35 -7.50 7.41
N GLU A 359 -24.88 -8.67 7.75
CA GLU A 359 -26.08 -8.84 8.59
C GLU A 359 -25.72 -9.49 9.94
N GLY A 360 -26.66 -9.51 10.89
CA GLY A 360 -26.45 -10.15 12.20
C GLY A 360 -25.25 -9.59 12.96
N GLU A 361 -24.55 -10.46 13.70
CA GLU A 361 -23.36 -10.05 14.48
C GLU A 361 -22.24 -9.44 13.62
N PRO A 362 -21.89 -9.99 12.43
CA PRO A 362 -20.95 -9.32 11.53
C PRO A 362 -21.41 -7.91 11.10
N GLY A 363 -22.70 -7.72 10.85
CA GLY A 363 -23.28 -6.40 10.52
C GLY A 363 -23.19 -5.40 11.67
N GLU A 364 -23.47 -5.83 12.90
CA GLU A 364 -23.34 -4.99 14.08
C GLU A 364 -21.87 -4.60 14.35
N LEU A 365 -20.91 -5.48 14.06
CA LEU A 365 -19.49 -5.13 14.08
C LEU A 365 -19.17 -4.01 13.07
N GLU A 366 -19.64 -4.12 11.83
CA GLU A 366 -19.40 -3.08 10.80
C GLU A 366 -19.96 -1.73 11.22
N LYS A 367 -21.20 -1.70 11.73
CA LYS A 367 -21.83 -0.46 12.23
C LYS A 367 -21.07 0.12 13.43
N ALA A 368 -20.70 -0.72 14.40
CA ALA A 368 -19.96 -0.29 15.58
C ALA A 368 -18.61 0.34 15.21
N VAL A 369 -17.88 -0.25 14.26
CA VAL A 369 -16.61 0.31 13.76
C VAL A 369 -16.81 1.70 13.16
N ILE A 370 -17.78 1.83 12.25
CA ILE A 370 -18.06 3.10 11.57
C ILE A 370 -18.51 4.16 12.59
N HIS A 371 -19.37 3.80 13.54
CA HIS A 371 -19.85 4.68 14.60
C HIS A 371 -18.71 5.11 15.54
N ASN A 372 -17.86 4.19 15.99
CA ASN A 372 -16.74 4.50 16.90
C ASN A 372 -15.68 5.41 16.25
N LEU A 373 -15.57 5.38 14.93
CA LEU A 373 -14.75 6.33 14.17
C LEU A 373 -15.40 7.71 14.02
N GLY A 374 -16.65 7.88 14.46
CA GLY A 374 -17.45 9.09 14.30
C GLY A 374 -18.00 9.28 12.89
N LEU A 375 -18.15 8.19 12.12
CA LEU A 375 -18.59 8.23 10.72
C LEU A 375 -19.98 7.60 10.52
N GLY A 376 -20.72 7.35 11.61
CA GLY A 376 -22.04 6.69 11.58
C GLY A 376 -23.13 7.48 10.87
N ASP A 377 -23.11 8.81 11.02
CA ASP A 377 -24.12 9.72 10.44
C ASP A 377 -23.73 10.28 9.07
N LEU A 378 -22.60 9.84 8.53
CA LEU A 378 -22.04 10.38 7.29
C LEU A 378 -22.83 9.88 6.07
N ASP A 379 -23.34 10.81 5.25
CA ASP A 379 -23.87 10.50 3.93
C ASP A 379 -22.74 10.40 2.89
N TRP A 380 -22.35 9.16 2.57
CA TRP A 380 -21.32 8.86 1.58
C TRP A 380 -21.70 9.23 0.14
N SER A 381 -22.96 9.60 -0.14
CA SER A 381 -23.32 10.21 -1.42
C SER A 381 -22.72 11.60 -1.59
N MET A 382 -22.29 12.23 -0.49
CA MET A 382 -21.71 13.58 -0.45
C MET A 382 -22.55 14.54 -1.30
N PRO A 383 -23.82 14.81 -0.93
CA PRO A 383 -24.80 15.45 -1.81
C PRO A 383 -24.36 16.85 -2.26
N HIS A 384 -23.59 17.55 -1.42
CA HIS A 384 -23.01 18.85 -1.75
C HIS A 384 -21.80 18.73 -2.70
N ARG A 385 -21.14 17.56 -2.77
CA ARG A 385 -19.95 17.30 -3.60
C ARG A 385 -19.98 15.91 -4.30
N PRO A 386 -20.93 15.63 -5.21
CA PRO A 386 -21.08 14.30 -5.81
C PRO A 386 -19.85 13.81 -6.61
N SER A 387 -18.98 14.71 -7.08
CA SER A 387 -17.75 14.33 -7.77
C SER A 387 -16.73 13.59 -6.88
N LEU A 388 -16.90 13.70 -5.56
CA LEU A 388 -16.06 13.07 -4.56
C LEU A 388 -16.70 11.81 -3.95
N SER A 389 -17.98 11.54 -4.23
CA SER A 389 -18.71 10.42 -3.66
C SER A 389 -18.02 9.09 -4.01
N PRO A 390 -17.56 8.31 -3.03
CA PRO A 390 -17.05 6.99 -3.32
C PRO A 390 -18.22 6.04 -3.60
N ARG A 391 -18.09 5.20 -4.63
CA ARG A 391 -19.05 4.09 -4.83
C ARG A 391 -19.06 3.13 -3.65
N GLY A 392 -17.91 2.93 -3.01
CA GLY A 392 -17.74 1.94 -1.95
C GLY A 392 -17.58 0.52 -2.48
N GLY A 393 -17.90 -0.44 -1.62
CA GLY A 393 -17.86 -1.86 -1.90
C GLY A 393 -17.31 -2.69 -0.75
N ARG A 394 -16.53 -3.72 -1.10
CA ARG A 394 -15.99 -4.71 -0.16
C ARG A 394 -14.51 -4.98 -0.46
N ARG A 395 -13.74 -5.26 0.58
CA ARG A 395 -12.33 -5.69 0.46
C ARG A 395 -12.14 -7.06 1.09
N ALA A 396 -11.41 -7.94 0.41
CA ALA A 396 -11.04 -9.26 0.93
C ALA A 396 -10.33 -9.16 2.28
N ALA A 397 -10.73 -9.97 3.25
CA ALA A 397 -10.13 -10.01 4.59
C ALA A 397 -8.74 -10.65 4.57
N THR A 398 -8.51 -11.58 3.65
CA THR A 398 -7.26 -12.30 3.48
C THR A 398 -6.67 -12.04 2.10
N MET A 399 -5.35 -12.17 1.98
CA MET A 399 -4.63 -12.22 0.71
C MET A 399 -3.73 -13.44 0.69
N VAL A 400 -3.70 -14.14 -0.44
CA VAL A 400 -2.82 -15.29 -0.64
C VAL A 400 -1.41 -14.77 -0.96
N ALA A 401 -0.44 -15.18 -0.14
CA ALA A 401 0.99 -15.03 -0.37
C ALA A 401 1.50 -16.34 -0.97
N ASP A 402 1.29 -16.52 -2.28
CA ASP A 402 1.57 -17.78 -2.94
C ASP A 402 3.07 -18.09 -2.94
N GLY A 403 3.40 -19.37 -2.71
CA GLY A 403 4.79 -19.82 -2.64
C GLY A 403 5.62 -19.19 -1.51
N LEU A 404 5.02 -18.84 -0.37
CA LEU A 404 5.75 -18.25 0.78
C LEU A 404 6.86 -19.16 1.31
N GLU A 405 8.08 -18.85 0.89
CA GLU A 405 9.33 -19.53 1.26
C GLU A 405 10.22 -18.60 2.09
N VAL A 406 10.86 -19.16 3.11
CA VAL A 406 11.73 -18.43 4.05
C VAL A 406 13.05 -19.19 4.20
N THR A 407 14.14 -18.50 3.90
CA THR A 407 15.50 -19.06 3.93
C THR A 407 16.46 -18.12 4.64
N PRO A 408 17.48 -18.65 5.35
CA PRO A 408 18.58 -17.82 5.83
C PRO A 408 19.26 -17.08 4.68
N SER A 409 19.60 -15.82 4.90
CA SER A 409 20.36 -14.98 3.99
C SER A 409 21.70 -14.64 4.65
N PRO A 410 22.80 -14.57 3.88
CA PRO A 410 24.08 -14.19 4.45
C PRO A 410 24.05 -12.76 5.00
N SER A 411 24.73 -12.57 6.13
CA SER A 411 25.13 -11.27 6.62
C SER A 411 26.10 -10.64 5.61
N LEU A 412 25.98 -9.33 5.41
CA LEU A 412 26.84 -8.58 4.52
C LEU A 412 27.75 -7.66 5.34
N SER A 413 28.84 -7.19 4.76
CA SER A 413 29.64 -6.15 5.39
C SER A 413 28.87 -4.83 5.47
N ASP A 414 29.05 -4.09 6.56
CA ASP A 414 28.39 -2.81 6.78
C ASP A 414 28.64 -1.81 5.63
N MET A 415 29.81 -1.86 5.01
CA MET A 415 30.18 -1.03 3.85
C MET A 415 29.29 -1.24 2.61
N SER A 416 28.55 -2.35 2.54
CA SER A 416 27.64 -2.66 1.43
C SER A 416 26.17 -2.33 1.73
N LEU A 417 25.90 -1.80 2.92
CA LEU A 417 24.59 -1.45 3.43
C LEU A 417 24.47 0.08 3.53
N GLY A 418 23.23 0.58 3.55
CA GLY A 418 22.93 2.00 3.57
C GLY A 418 23.22 2.67 4.91
N GLU A 419 23.16 4.00 4.92
CA GLU A 419 23.39 4.85 6.10
C GLU A 419 22.55 4.39 7.29
N ARG A 420 21.26 4.07 7.07
CA ARG A 420 20.36 3.62 8.13
C ARG A 420 20.88 2.40 8.90
N TRP A 421 21.52 1.45 8.21
CA TRP A 421 22.13 0.29 8.86
C TRP A 421 23.36 0.70 9.68
N THR A 422 24.18 1.58 9.11
CA THR A 422 25.42 2.10 9.71
C THR A 422 25.19 2.99 10.92
N ASP A 423 24.03 3.65 10.99
CA ASP A 423 23.61 4.47 12.15
C ASP A 423 23.10 3.60 13.30
N GLY A 424 22.60 2.38 13.00
CA GLY A 424 22.05 1.47 13.99
C GLY A 424 20.59 1.78 14.33
N PRO A 425 19.97 0.95 15.19
CA PRO A 425 18.57 1.11 15.55
C PRO A 425 18.35 2.41 16.32
N SER A 426 17.30 3.14 15.97
CA SER A 426 16.84 4.27 16.78
C SER A 426 16.02 3.79 17.98
N GLU A 427 15.80 4.67 18.96
CA GLU A 427 14.94 4.37 20.11
C GLU A 427 13.57 3.83 19.67
N GLY A 428 13.16 2.71 20.26
CA GLY A 428 11.91 2.01 19.96
C GLY A 428 11.92 1.13 18.70
N GLU A 429 13.01 1.12 17.91
CA GLU A 429 13.12 0.19 16.80
C GLU A 429 13.56 -1.21 17.23
N ARG A 430 13.07 -2.21 16.50
CA ARG A 430 13.30 -3.62 16.77
C ARG A 430 14.15 -4.26 15.68
N TRP A 431 15.46 -4.06 15.75
CA TRP A 431 16.44 -4.80 14.94
C TRP A 431 17.84 -4.66 15.56
N SER A 432 18.74 -5.58 15.23
CA SER A 432 20.13 -5.57 15.70
C SER A 432 21.11 -5.92 14.57
N ARG A 433 22.28 -5.28 14.52
CA ARG A 433 23.31 -5.59 13.51
C ARG A 433 23.88 -7.01 13.63
N GLU A 434 23.82 -7.56 14.83
CA GLU A 434 24.27 -8.93 15.13
C GLU A 434 23.19 -9.98 14.83
N GLY A 435 21.97 -9.51 14.52
CA GLY A 435 20.83 -10.36 14.23
C GLY A 435 20.94 -11.08 12.88
N GLY A 436 20.30 -12.25 12.81
CA GLY A 436 20.17 -13.04 11.59
C GLY A 436 19.48 -12.30 10.45
N CYS A 437 19.65 -12.81 9.24
CA CYS A 437 18.99 -12.26 8.06
C CYS A 437 18.14 -13.35 7.40
N LEU A 438 16.89 -13.03 7.07
CA LEU A 438 15.97 -13.95 6.40
C LEU A 438 15.59 -13.41 5.03
N ARG A 439 15.55 -14.28 4.04
CA ARG A 439 14.97 -14.00 2.73
C ARG A 439 13.58 -14.62 2.64
N PHE A 440 12.60 -13.77 2.39
CA PHE A 440 11.23 -14.13 2.07
C PHE A 440 11.04 -14.10 0.55
N ARG A 441 10.40 -15.14 0.02
CA ARG A 441 9.93 -15.18 -1.37
C ARG A 441 8.46 -15.54 -1.39
N PHE A 442 7.66 -14.80 -2.14
CA PHE A 442 6.22 -15.05 -2.30
C PHE A 442 5.67 -14.22 -3.45
N GLU A 443 4.48 -14.57 -3.94
CA GLU A 443 3.72 -13.78 -4.90
C GLU A 443 2.50 -13.16 -4.26
N LEU A 444 2.19 -11.92 -4.61
CA LEU A 444 0.95 -11.27 -4.20
C LEU A 444 0.11 -10.85 -5.41
N PRO A 445 -1.22 -10.95 -5.30
CA PRO A 445 -2.12 -10.43 -6.32
C PRO A 445 -2.01 -8.90 -6.43
N PRO A 446 -2.53 -8.30 -7.52
CA PRO A 446 -2.48 -6.86 -7.72
C PRO A 446 -3.24 -6.12 -6.61
N GLY A 447 -2.57 -5.17 -5.96
CA GLY A 447 -3.12 -4.40 -4.83
C GLY A 447 -2.84 -5.03 -3.45
N GLY A 448 -2.16 -6.17 -3.41
CA GLY A 448 -1.49 -6.67 -2.21
C GLY A 448 -0.21 -5.89 -1.93
N TYR A 449 0.12 -5.74 -0.64
CA TYR A 449 1.31 -5.02 -0.18
C TYR A 449 2.26 -6.00 0.52
N ALA A 450 3.49 -6.11 0.06
CA ALA A 450 4.48 -7.00 0.67
C ALA A 450 4.79 -6.62 2.12
N THR A 451 4.74 -5.33 2.45
CA THR A 451 4.88 -4.85 3.84
C THR A 451 3.75 -5.36 4.72
N SER A 452 2.52 -5.45 4.22
CA SER A 452 1.39 -6.04 4.96
C SER A 452 1.56 -7.54 5.21
N ALA A 453 2.17 -8.28 4.27
CA ALA A 453 2.49 -9.70 4.49
C ALA A 453 3.62 -9.89 5.51
N LEU A 454 4.69 -9.11 5.38
CA LEU A 454 5.84 -9.15 6.30
C LEU A 454 5.49 -8.65 7.70
N ARG A 455 4.43 -7.84 7.83
CA ARG A 455 3.95 -7.30 9.10
C ARG A 455 3.67 -8.37 10.15
N GLU A 456 3.08 -9.49 9.73
CA GLU A 456 2.70 -10.58 10.64
C GLU A 456 3.91 -11.35 11.20
N PHE A 457 5.06 -11.28 10.52
CA PHE A 457 6.30 -11.93 10.93
C PHE A 457 7.22 -10.99 11.71
N MET A 458 7.40 -9.76 11.21
CA MET A 458 8.35 -8.80 11.78
C MET A 458 7.81 -8.17 13.07
N GLN A 459 6.54 -7.75 13.07
CA GLN A 459 5.88 -7.01 14.16
C GLN A 459 6.73 -5.83 14.69
N VAL A 460 7.21 -4.99 13.77
CA VAL A 460 8.03 -3.81 14.07
C VAL A 460 7.19 -2.54 13.99
N PRO A 461 7.62 -1.43 14.63
CA PRO A 461 7.08 -0.10 14.40
C PRO A 461 6.84 0.22 12.92
N THR A 462 5.75 0.94 12.62
CA THR A 462 5.33 1.19 11.23
C THR A 462 6.38 1.92 10.40
N ARG A 463 7.16 2.80 11.03
CA ARG A 463 8.27 3.50 10.37
C ARG A 463 9.38 2.60 9.86
N GLN A 464 9.57 1.40 10.43
CA GLN A 464 10.60 0.45 9.98
C GLN A 464 10.27 -0.27 8.66
N TYR A 465 9.03 -0.18 8.17
CA TYR A 465 8.65 -0.75 6.86
C TYR A 465 8.94 0.19 5.67
N GLY A 466 9.49 1.39 5.91
CA GLY A 466 9.69 2.50 4.97
C GLY A 466 10.99 2.48 4.16
#